data_AF-A0A2V6ATM2-F1
#
_entry.id   AF-A0A2V6ATM2-F1
#
_cell.length_a   1.000
_cell.length_b   1.000
_cell.length_c   1.000
_cell.angle_alpha   90.00
_cell.angle_beta   90.00
_cell.angle_gamma   90.00
#
_symmetry.space_group_name_H-M   'P 1'
#
loop_
_entity.id
_entity.type
_entity.pdbx_description
1 polymer ?
#
loop_
_entity_poly.entity_id
_entity_poly.type
_entity_poly.pdbx_seq_one_letter_code
_entity_poly.pdbx_strand_id
1 'polypeptide(L)' 'AAAAIEYALDEGSVADEVCYWRDMTLVPHLLNLFFKRQVRSKCSFSLPKIRLGDRKEIARELRDEVVSMRT' A
#
# COMPACT_ATOMS: atom_id res chain seq x y z
N ALA A 1 -7.33 -7.90 11.64
CA ALA A 1 -7.65 -8.22 10.24
C ALA A 1 -6.52 -7.69 9.36
N ALA A 2 -6.23 -8.35 8.26
CA ALA A 2 -5.33 -7.82 7.23
C ALA A 2 -6.09 -6.80 6.35
N ALA A 3 -5.39 -5.75 5.93
CA ALA A 3 -5.91 -4.77 4.98
C ALA A 3 -4.84 -4.49 3.94
N ALA A 4 -5.21 -4.54 2.66
CA ALA A 4 -4.34 -4.24 1.54
C ALA A 4 -4.87 -3.00 0.81
N ILE A 5 -3.98 -2.06 0.53
CA ILE A 5 -4.25 -0.94 -0.38
C ILE A 5 -3.27 -1.03 -1.54
N GLU A 6 -3.81 -0.88 -2.74
CA GLU A 6 -3.06 -0.90 -3.99
C GLU A 6 -3.40 0.36 -4.77
N TYR A 7 -2.41 0.89 -5.47
CA TYR A 7 -2.59 2.02 -6.37
C TYR A 7 -2.20 1.60 -7.78
N ALA A 8 -2.84 2.22 -8.77
CA ALA A 8 -2.52 2.06 -10.17
C ALA A 8 -2.51 3.42 -10.87
N LEU A 9 -1.57 3.57 -11.80
CA LEU A 9 -1.44 4.70 -12.72
C LEU A 9 -1.51 4.17 -14.15
N ASP A 10 -1.96 5.02 -15.08
CA ASP A 10 -1.90 4.70 -16.51
C ASP A 10 -0.47 4.77 -17.04
N GLU A 11 0.31 5.73 -16.54
CA GLU A 11 1.68 6.00 -16.95
C GLU A 11 2.51 6.32 -15.71
N GLY A 12 3.75 5.81 -15.69
CA GLY A 12 4.70 6.07 -14.61
C GLY A 12 4.77 5.00 -13.54
N SER A 13 5.39 5.34 -12.43
CA SER A 13 5.67 4.44 -11.31
C SER A 13 4.87 4.85 -10.07
N VAL A 14 4.01 3.96 -9.58
CA VAL A 14 3.26 4.18 -8.34
C VAL A 14 4.20 4.46 -7.15
N ALA A 15 5.33 3.74 -7.09
CA ALA A 15 6.29 3.87 -6.00
C ALA A 15 6.98 5.24 -5.98
N ASP A 16 7.19 5.85 -7.15
CA ASP A 16 7.91 7.12 -7.27
C ASP A 16 6.97 8.33 -7.38
N GLU A 17 5.70 8.10 -7.71
CA GLU A 17 4.78 9.20 -8.04
C GLU A 17 3.59 9.32 -7.08
N VAL A 18 3.19 8.21 -6.46
CA VAL A 18 2.08 8.18 -5.49
C VAL A 18 2.61 8.05 -4.07
N CYS A 19 3.47 7.06 -3.84
CA CYS A 19 4.02 6.80 -2.51
C CYS A 19 5.06 7.85 -2.11
N TYR A 20 4.91 8.44 -0.92
CA TYR A 20 5.92 9.33 -0.33
C TYR A 20 6.75 8.55 0.71
N TRP A 21 8.03 8.33 0.42
CA TRP A 21 8.91 7.46 1.21
C TRP A 21 10.39 7.75 0.94
N ARG A 22 11.30 7.11 1.69
CA ARG A 22 12.76 7.31 1.58
C ARG A 22 13.12 8.80 1.69
N ASP A 23 14.05 9.26 0.85
CA ASP A 23 14.63 10.60 0.83
C ASP A 23 13.91 11.54 -0.15
N MET A 24 12.64 11.28 -0.45
CA MET A 24 11.85 12.13 -1.35
C MET A 24 11.62 13.51 -0.74
N THR A 25 11.81 14.55 -1.54
CA THR A 25 11.44 15.92 -1.17
C THR A 25 9.94 16.14 -1.36
N LEU A 26 9.28 16.64 -0.31
CA LEU A 26 7.83 16.80 -0.27
C LEU A 26 7.26 17.64 -1.42
N VAL A 27 7.80 18.84 -1.65
CA VAL A 27 7.20 19.79 -2.60
C VAL A 27 7.23 19.27 -4.05
N PRO A 28 8.38 18.80 -4.60
CA PRO A 28 8.39 18.20 -5.94
C PRO A 28 7.48 16.98 -6.06
N HIS A 29 7.44 16.11 -5.05
CA HIS A 29 6.60 14.90 -5.05
C HIS A 29 5.11 15.27 -5.11
N LEU A 30 4.70 16.22 -4.27
CA LEU A 30 3.31 16.66 -4.19
C LEU A 30 2.86 17.33 -5.49
N LEU A 31 3.70 18.17 -6.10
CA LEU A 31 3.41 18.76 -7.40
C LEU A 31 3.24 17.68 -8.48
N ASN A 32 4.17 16.72 -8.56
CA ASN A 32 4.06 15.59 -9.50
C ASN A 32 2.75 14.81 -9.32
N LEU A 33 2.37 14.52 -8.07
CA LEU A 33 1.12 13.83 -7.77
C LEU A 33 -0.11 14.61 -8.25
N PHE A 34 -0.15 15.93 -8.04
CA PHE A 34 -1.26 16.78 -8.51
C PHE A 34 -1.38 16.88 -10.03
N PHE A 35 -0.30 16.66 -10.77
CA PHE A 35 -0.33 16.63 -12.23
C PHE A 35 -0.73 15.26 -12.81
N LYS A 36 -0.91 14.22 -11.98
CA LYS A 36 -1.40 12.92 -12.47
C LYS A 36 -2.88 13.00 -12.82
N ARG A 37 -3.22 12.58 -14.04
CA ARG A 37 -4.60 12.61 -14.57
C ARG A 37 -5.58 11.81 -13.70
N GLN A 38 -5.18 10.62 -13.27
CA GLN A 38 -5.98 9.75 -12.43
C GLN A 38 -5.06 8.84 -11.61
N VAL A 39 -5.36 8.71 -10.31
CA VAL A 39 -4.82 7.65 -9.46
C VAL A 39 -5.97 6.72 -9.12
N ARG A 40 -5.86 5.44 -9.48
CA ARG A 40 -6.84 4.43 -9.07
C ARG A 40 -6.34 3.76 -7.80
N SER A 41 -7.25 3.49 -6.88
CA SER A 41 -6.94 2.76 -5.65
C SER A 41 -7.92 1.62 -5.44
N LYS A 42 -7.42 0.47 -4.97
CA LYS A 42 -8.23 -0.65 -4.51
C LYS A 42 -7.87 -0.92 -3.05
N CYS A 43 -8.89 -0.95 -2.19
CA CYS A 43 -8.72 -1.33 -0.79
C CYS A 43 -9.47 -2.65 -0.56
N SER A 44 -8.81 -3.61 0.09
CA SER A 44 -9.36 -4.92 0.39
C SER A 44 -9.12 -5.24 1.86
N PHE A 45 -10.10 -5.89 2.49
CA PHE A 45 -10.07 -6.22 3.91
C PHE A 45 -10.33 -7.73 4.08
N SER A 46 -9.54 -8.37 4.94
CA SER A 46 -9.82 -9.73 5.37
C SER A 46 -10.85 -9.72 6.50
N LEU A 47 -11.47 -10.88 6.73
CA LEU A 47 -12.21 -11.08 7.98
C LEU A 47 -11.25 -11.00 9.18
N PRO A 48 -11.68 -10.44 10.32
CA PRO A 48 -10.92 -10.49 11.56
C PRO A 48 -10.69 -11.94 12.02
N LYS A 49 -9.46 -12.25 12.44
CA LYS A 49 -9.09 -13.54 13.02
C LYS A 49 -8.49 -13.29 14.40
N ILE A 50 -8.88 -14.09 15.39
CA ILE A 50 -8.24 -14.08 16.70
C ILE A 50 -6.88 -14.76 16.53
N ARG A 51 -5.81 -14.08 16.95
CA ARG A 51 -4.44 -14.60 16.89
C ARG A 51 -3.88 -14.62 18.31
N LEU A 52 -3.31 -15.76 18.70
CA LEU A 52 -2.67 -15.96 19.99
C LEU A 52 -1.26 -16.48 19.71
N GLY A 53 -0.25 -15.95 20.40
CA GLY A 53 1.15 -16.40 20.23
C GLY A 53 2.14 -15.26 20.05
N ASP A 54 3.27 -15.57 19.41
CA ASP A 54 4.39 -14.65 19.24
C ASP A 54 4.05 -13.48 18.31
N ARG A 55 4.47 -12.27 18.72
CA ARG A 55 4.16 -11.04 17.98
C ARG A 55 4.84 -11.00 16.60
N LYS A 56 6.03 -11.58 16.44
CA LYS A 56 6.73 -11.59 15.15
C LYS A 56 6.10 -12.61 14.19
N GLU A 57 5.64 -13.73 14.72
CA GLU A 57 4.87 -14.72 13.95
C GLU A 57 3.56 -14.12 13.44
N ILE A 58 2.79 -13.48 14.32
CA ILE A 58 1.55 -12.78 13.92
C ILE A 58 1.82 -11.71 12.85
N ALA A 59 2.93 -10.97 12.95
CA ALA A 59 3.29 -9.97 11.96
C ALA A 59 3.63 -10.58 10.57
N ARG A 60 4.29 -11.75 10.54
CA ARG A 60 4.57 -12.48 9.29
C ARG A 60 3.27 -12.98 8.66
N GLU A 61 2.40 -13.62 9.43
CA GLU A 61 1.11 -14.10 8.94
C GLU A 61 0.25 -12.96 8.37
N LEU A 62 0.19 -11.82 9.07
CA LEU A 62 -0.54 -10.64 8.58
C LEU A 62 0.06 -10.10 7.27
N ARG A 63 1.39 -10.04 7.17
CA ARG A 63 2.06 -9.63 5.92
C ARG A 63 1.71 -10.57 4.78
N ASP A 64 1.73 -11.87 5.01
CA ASP A 64 1.46 -12.86 3.96
C ASP A 64 0.00 -12.79 3.51
N GLU A 65 -0.95 -12.56 4.43
CA GLU A 65 -2.34 -12.25 4.07
C GLU A 65 -2.45 -10.98 3.23
N VAL A 66 -1.81 -9.88 3.64
CA VAL A 66 -1.81 -8.63 2.85
C VAL A 66 -1.24 -8.84 1.45
N VAL A 67 -0.16 -9.63 1.32
CA VAL A 67 0.44 -9.93 0.01
C VAL A 67 -0.50 -10.78 -0.85
N SER A 68 -1.17 -11.78 -0.27
CA SER A 68 -2.14 -12.63 -0.98
C SER A 68 -3.39 -11.89 -1.45
N MET A 69 -3.71 -10.75 -0.84
CA MET A 69 -4.87 -9.91 -1.20
C MET A 69 -4.60 -8.98 -2.37
N ARG A 70 -3.32 -8.79 -2.75
CA ARG A 70 -2.92 -7.95 -3.89
C ARG A 70 -3.19 -8.67 -5.21
N THR A 71 -3.63 -7.93 -6.22
CA THR A 71 -4.05 -8.47 -7.53
C THR A 71 -3.11 -8.05 -8.64
#